data_AF-A0A4Y2JUM8-F1
#
_entry.id   AF-A0A4Y2JUM8-F1
#
_cell.length_a   1.000
_cell.length_b   1.000
_cell.length_c   1.000
_cell.angle_alpha   90.00
_cell.angle_beta   90.00
_cell.angle_gamma   90.00
#
_symmetry.space_group_name_H-M   'P 1'
#
loop_
_entity.id
_entity.type
_entity.pdbx_description
1 polymer ?
#
loop_
_entity_poly.entity_id
_entity_poly.type
_entity_poly.pdbx_seq_one_letter_code
_entity_poly.pdbx_strand_id
1 'polypeptide(L)'
;MTEESKIANDQRIWDKWLNKYKIRLEKDIEAYAGDAINYNKERINVMKTNNPRFILRNYIAQEAIEKAENGDYSSVRRLVKLLEKPYDQCYTEAINEETVNMRTEEDSCSAAESSEASTDSLCHDIYDKPPSSAFSLRVT
;
A
#
# COMPACT_ATOMS: atom_id res chain seq x y z
N MET A 1 17.86 -0.81 28.05
CA MET A 1 17.10 0.31 27.46
C MET A 1 15.65 -0.15 27.41
N THR A 2 14.73 0.53 28.08
CA THR A 2 13.30 0.14 28.07
C THR A 2 12.67 0.54 26.74
N GLU A 3 11.66 -0.19 26.27
CA GLU A 3 10.99 0.09 24.99
C GLU A 3 10.44 1.53 24.94
N GLU A 4 9.90 2.01 26.07
CA GLU A 4 9.41 3.38 26.24
C GLU A 4 10.52 4.43 26.03
N SER A 5 11.71 4.19 26.57
CA SER A 5 12.85 5.11 26.41
C SER A 5 13.36 5.17 24.96
N LYS A 6 13.25 4.06 24.22
CA LYS A 6 13.62 3.99 22.80
C LYS A 6 12.63 4.75 21.94
N ILE A 7 11.32 4.52 22.12
CA ILE A 7 10.26 5.21 21.38
C ILE A 7 10.37 6.73 21.56
N ALA A 8 10.54 7.20 22.80
CA ALA A 8 10.68 8.62 23.09
C ALA A 8 11.94 9.24 22.43
N ASN A 9 13.04 8.48 22.37
CA ASN A 9 14.24 8.91 21.68
C ASN A 9 14.05 8.96 20.16
N ASP A 10 13.42 7.95 19.58
CA ASP A 10 13.18 7.85 18.14
C ASP A 10 12.23 8.96 17.67
N GLN A 11 11.17 9.26 18.44
CA GLN A 11 10.29 10.41 18.21
C GLN A 11 11.07 11.72 18.15
N ARG A 12 11.94 11.96 19.14
CA ARG A 12 12.77 13.17 19.17
C ARG A 12 13.74 13.27 18.00
N ILE A 13 14.32 12.15 17.56
CA ILE A 13 15.20 12.11 16.39
C ILE A 13 14.40 12.39 15.12
N TRP A 14 13.22 11.76 15.00
CA TRP A 14 12.31 11.94 13.88
C TRP A 14 11.86 13.39 13.73
N ASP A 15 11.46 14.05 14.82
CA ASP A 15 11.05 15.45 14.81
C ASP A 15 12.18 16.37 14.34
N LYS A 16 13.41 16.13 14.81
CA LYS A 16 14.60 16.89 14.37
C LYS A 16 14.86 16.70 12.88
N TRP A 17 14.75 15.47 12.39
CA TRP A 17 14.94 15.19 10.97
C TRP A 17 13.83 15.79 10.11
N LEU A 18 12.57 15.68 10.55
CA LEU A 18 11.41 16.22 9.85
C LEU A 18 11.49 17.74 9.72
N ASN A 19 11.95 18.44 10.76
CA ASN A 19 12.17 19.88 10.71
C ASN A 19 13.25 20.26 9.68
N LYS A 20 14.36 19.51 9.61
CA LYS A 20 15.40 19.73 8.58
C LYS A 20 14.84 19.50 7.17
N TYR A 21 14.02 18.47 7.01
CA TYR A 21 13.37 18.18 5.73
C TYR A 21 12.40 19.29 5.31
N LYS A 22 11.60 19.83 6.24
CA LYS A 22 10.72 20.99 5.98
C LYS A 22 11.51 22.22 5.52
N ILE A 23 12.59 22.57 6.21
CA ILE A 23 13.46 23.70 5.81
C ILE A 23 14.04 23.49 4.41
N ARG A 24 14.40 22.25 4.06
CA ARG A 24 14.88 21.92 2.70
C ARG A 24 13.78 22.14 1.65
N LEU A 25 12.53 21.76 1.96
CA LEU A 25 11.39 21.94 1.06
C LEU A 25 11.01 23.40 0.86
N GLU A 26 11.12 24.24 1.90
CA GLU A 26 10.88 25.68 1.79
C GLU A 26 11.81 26.34 0.76
N LYS A 27 13.08 25.93 0.75
CA LYS A 27 14.05 26.40 -0.26
C LYS A 27 13.69 25.99 -1.69
N ASP A 28 13.09 24.80 -1.87
CA ASP A 28 12.63 24.38 -3.20
C ASP A 28 11.40 25.19 -3.65
N ILE A 29 10.53 25.57 -2.72
CA ILE A 29 9.38 26.44 -2.99
C ILE A 29 9.86 27.84 -3.38
N GLU A 30 10.82 28.40 -2.64
CA GLU A 30 11.40 29.72 -2.93
C GLU A 30 12.10 29.77 -4.30
N ALA A 31 12.72 28.67 -4.73
CA ALA A 31 13.37 28.57 -6.03
C ALA A 31 12.37 28.34 -7.19
N TYR A 32 11.12 27.98 -6.89
CA TYR A 32 10.10 27.71 -7.90
C TYR A 32 9.43 29.00 -8.36
N ALA A 33 9.37 29.22 -9.68
CA ALA A 33 8.89 30.48 -10.26
C ALA A 33 7.36 30.71 -10.16
N GLY A 34 6.60 29.78 -9.57
CA GLY A 34 5.14 29.83 -9.48
C GLY A 34 4.61 29.69 -8.05
N ASP A 35 3.29 29.54 -7.92
CA ASP A 35 2.64 29.46 -6.60
C ASP A 35 3.01 28.17 -5.83
N ALA A 36 3.15 28.30 -4.51
CA ALA A 36 3.44 27.18 -3.60
C ALA A 36 2.44 26.02 -3.71
N ILE A 37 1.17 26.31 -4.07
CA ILE A 37 0.13 25.30 -4.29
C ILE A 37 0.46 24.43 -5.50
N ASN A 38 0.91 25.04 -6.60
CA ASN A 38 1.25 24.31 -7.82
C ASN A 38 2.52 23.49 -7.65
N TYR A 39 3.54 24.06 -6.98
CA TYR A 39 4.74 23.30 -6.60
C TYR A 39 4.39 22.07 -5.76
N ASN A 40 3.51 22.21 -4.77
CA ASN A 40 3.10 21.08 -3.94
C ASN A 40 2.38 20.00 -4.76
N LYS A 41 1.51 20.39 -5.71
CA LYS A 41 0.85 19.44 -6.61
C LYS A 41 1.86 18.68 -7.47
N GLU A 42 2.82 19.38 -8.07
CA GLU A 42 3.87 18.77 -8.89
C GLU A 42 4.74 17.83 -8.07
N ARG A 43 5.20 18.27 -6.89
CA ARG A 43 5.97 17.45 -5.95
C ARG A 43 5.22 16.18 -5.59
N ILE A 44 3.94 16.29 -5.21
CA ILE A 44 3.11 15.12 -4.87
C ILE A 44 3.00 14.18 -6.08
N ASN A 45 2.81 14.71 -7.29
CA ASN A 45 2.73 13.90 -8.50
C ASN A 45 4.03 13.12 -8.72
N VAL A 46 5.19 13.80 -8.68
CA VAL A 46 6.51 13.18 -8.80
C VAL A 46 6.75 12.14 -7.70
N MET A 47 6.32 12.42 -6.47
CA MET A 47 6.43 11.46 -5.37
C MET A 47 5.56 10.23 -5.61
N LYS A 48 4.32 10.40 -6.09
CA LYS A 48 3.40 9.27 -6.37
C LYS A 48 3.90 8.41 -7.54
N THR A 49 4.49 9.00 -8.57
CA THR A 49 5.03 8.24 -9.71
C THR A 49 6.32 7.50 -9.39
N ASN A 50 7.06 7.92 -8.37
CA ASN A 50 8.35 7.30 -7.99
C ASN A 50 8.25 6.37 -6.77
N ASN A 51 7.31 6.62 -5.85
CA ASN A 51 7.15 5.82 -4.64
C ASN A 51 6.02 4.80 -4.85
N PRO A 52 6.34 3.50 -5.01
CA PRO A 52 5.32 2.49 -5.22
C PRO A 52 4.46 2.35 -3.96
N ARG A 53 3.14 2.29 -4.15
CA ARG A 53 2.19 1.95 -3.07
C ARG A 53 2.25 0.46 -2.77
N PHE A 54 2.42 -0.37 -3.80
CA PHE A 54 2.43 -1.83 -3.70
C PHE A 54 3.83 -2.39 -3.95
N ILE A 55 4.31 -3.21 -3.02
CA ILE A 55 5.60 -3.92 -3.13
C ILE A 55 5.43 -5.37 -2.70
N LEU A 56 6.08 -6.29 -3.38
CA LEU A 56 6.05 -7.69 -3.01
C LEU A 56 6.91 -7.93 -1.75
N ARG A 57 6.29 -7.80 -0.57
CA ARG A 57 6.95 -8.13 0.71
C ARG A 57 6.96 -9.65 0.89
N ASN A 58 8.00 -10.18 1.51
CA ASN A 58 8.18 -11.63 1.68
C ASN A 58 7.00 -12.32 2.36
N TYR A 59 6.38 -11.70 3.37
CA TYR A 59 5.23 -12.31 4.04
C TYR A 59 3.98 -12.37 3.15
N ILE A 60 3.79 -11.38 2.27
CA ILE A 60 2.69 -11.36 1.30
C ILE A 60 2.89 -12.47 0.27
N ALA A 61 4.15 -12.66 -0.18
CA ALA A 61 4.50 -13.76 -1.06
C ALA A 61 4.26 -15.12 -0.38
N GLN A 62 4.67 -15.27 0.88
CA GLN A 62 4.49 -16.50 1.65
C GLN A 62 3.01 -16.86 1.82
N GLU A 63 2.16 -15.90 2.19
CA GLU A 63 0.72 -16.13 2.32
C GLU A 63 0.08 -16.55 0.98
N ALA A 64 0.52 -15.94 -0.12
CA ALA A 64 0.04 -16.29 -1.44
C ALA A 64 0.48 -17.71 -1.86
N ILE A 65 1.69 -18.14 -1.48
CA ILE A 65 2.19 -19.50 -1.71
C ILE A 65 1.38 -20.52 -0.90
N GLU A 66 1.16 -20.27 0.39
CA GLU A 66 0.40 -21.18 1.27
C GLU A 66 -1.04 -21.38 0.77
N LYS A 67 -1.69 -20.32 0.28
CA LYS A 67 -3.03 -20.43 -0.33
C LYS A 67 -3.00 -21.23 -1.64
N ALA A 68 -1.98 -21.02 -2.47
CA ALA A 68 -1.80 -21.75 -3.73
C ALA A 68 -1.51 -23.25 -3.51
N GLU A 69 -0.75 -23.61 -2.47
CA GLU A 69 -0.52 -25.01 -2.08
C GLU A 69 -1.81 -25.71 -1.64
N ASN A 70 -2.74 -24.96 -1.04
CA ASN A 70 -4.08 -25.43 -0.69
C ASN A 70 -5.07 -25.41 -1.88
N GLY A 71 -4.60 -25.08 -3.09
CA GLY A 71 -5.39 -25.06 -4.32
C GLY A 71 -6.07 -23.73 -4.64
N ASP A 72 -5.93 -22.70 -3.80
CA ASP A 72 -6.49 -21.36 -4.05
C ASP A 72 -5.45 -20.40 -4.66
N TYR A 73 -5.51 -20.25 -5.98
CA TYR A 73 -4.66 -19.33 -6.74
C TYR A 73 -5.22 -17.90 -6.86
N SER A 74 -6.37 -17.59 -6.26
CA SER A 74 -7.01 -16.27 -6.34
C SER A 74 -6.11 -15.15 -5.80
N SER A 75 -5.42 -15.42 -4.68
CA SER A 75 -4.54 -14.48 -4.00
C SER A 75 -3.30 -14.15 -4.83
N VAL A 76 -2.70 -15.15 -5.49
CA VAL A 76 -1.56 -14.95 -6.41
C VAL A 76 -1.98 -14.13 -7.62
N ARG A 77 -3.11 -14.46 -8.25
CA ARG A 77 -3.62 -13.70 -9.41
C ARG A 77 -3.89 -12.23 -9.06
N ARG A 78 -4.48 -11.97 -7.90
CA ARG A 78 -4.73 -10.60 -7.42
C ARG A 78 -3.42 -9.85 -7.17
N LEU A 79 -2.42 -10.51 -6.57
CA LEU A 79 -1.12 -9.91 -6.30
C LEU A 79 -0.37 -9.55 -7.58
N VAL A 80 -0.38 -10.43 -8.59
CA VAL A 80 0.22 -10.16 -9.90
C VAL A 80 -0.43 -8.94 -10.54
N LYS A 81 -1.77 -8.87 -10.59
CA LYS A 81 -2.48 -7.69 -11.11
C LYS A 81 -2.00 -6.43 -10.38
N LEU A 82 -2.04 -6.39 -9.05
CA LEU A 82 -1.62 -5.22 -8.25
C LEU A 82 -0.17 -4.78 -8.54
N LEU A 83 0.72 -5.72 -8.81
CA LEU A 83 2.13 -5.44 -9.12
C LEU A 83 2.36 -4.97 -10.58
N GLU A 84 1.38 -5.11 -11.48
CA GLU A 84 1.47 -4.53 -12.84
C GLU A 84 1.43 -3.00 -12.81
N LYS A 85 0.73 -2.42 -11.83
CA LYS A 85 0.64 -0.96 -11.63
C LYS A 85 0.94 -0.56 -10.18
N PRO A 86 2.21 -0.68 -9.73
CA PRO A 86 2.55 -0.52 -8.32
C PRO A 86 2.45 0.94 -7.82
N TYR A 87 2.41 1.91 -8.73
CA TYR A 87 2.32 3.35 -8.45
C TYR A 87 0.88 3.89 -8.52
N ASP A 88 -0.05 3.13 -9.09
CA ASP A 88 -1.41 3.61 -9.36
C ASP A 88 -2.30 3.40 -8.13
N GLN A 89 -2.79 4.51 -7.58
CA GLN A 89 -3.64 4.50 -6.38
C GLN A 89 -5.08 4.07 -6.66
N CYS A 90 -5.57 4.29 -7.88
CA CYS A 90 -6.96 3.99 -8.28
C CYS A 90 -7.12 2.57 -8.82
N TYR A 91 -6.02 1.89 -9.15
CA TYR A 91 -6.04 0.58 -9.78
C TYR A 91 -6.68 -0.53 -8.91
N THR A 92 -6.78 -0.32 -7.59
CA THR A 92 -7.51 -1.21 -6.69
C THR A 92 -9.01 -1.28 -6.98
N GLU A 93 -9.62 -0.20 -7.47
CA GLU A 93 -11.05 -0.13 -7.77
C GLU A 93 -11.38 -0.94 -9.04
N ALA A 94 -10.54 -0.82 -10.07
CA ALA A 94 -10.69 -1.54 -11.34
C ALA A 94 -10.52 -3.07 -11.22
N ILE A 95 -9.60 -3.54 -10.37
CA ILE A 95 -9.45 -4.99 -10.12
C ILE A 95 -10.72 -5.57 -9.47
N ASN A 96 -11.35 -4.83 -8.56
CA ASN A 96 -12.54 -5.30 -7.87
C ASN A 96 -13.71 -5.50 -8.84
N GLU A 97 -13.94 -4.55 -9.75
CA GLU A 97 -14.98 -4.66 -10.79
C GLU A 97 -14.77 -5.85 -11.73
N GLU A 98 -13.52 -6.10 -12.16
CA GLU A 98 -13.20 -7.29 -12.98
C GLU A 98 -13.35 -8.62 -12.22
N THR A 99 -13.02 -8.67 -10.93
CA THR A 99 -13.15 -9.90 -10.13
C THR A 99 -14.60 -10.25 -9.80
N VAL A 100 -15.48 -9.24 -9.69
CA VAL A 100 -16.92 -9.45 -9.55
C VAL A 100 -17.51 -10.01 -10.84
N ASN A 101 -17.08 -9.52 -12.00
CA ASN A 101 -17.56 -10.00 -13.30
C ASN A 101 -17.04 -11.40 -13.69
N MET A 102 -15.89 -11.85 -13.18
CA MET A 102 -15.43 -13.24 -13.38
C MET A 102 -16.08 -14.27 -12.44
N ARG A 103 -16.73 -13.85 -11.35
CA ARG A 103 -17.47 -14.76 -10.44
C ARG A 103 -18.89 -15.06 -10.91
N THR A 104 -19.40 -14.31 -11.89
CA THR A 104 -20.81 -14.42 -12.34
C THR A 104 -21.06 -15.47 -13.42
N GLU A 105 -20.03 -16.13 -13.96
CA GLU A 105 -20.23 -17.12 -15.04
C GLU A 105 -20.23 -18.60 -14.57
N GLU A 106 -19.91 -18.93 -13.32
CA GLU A 106 -19.81 -20.34 -12.89
C GLU A 106 -20.59 -20.79 -11.65
N ASP A 107 -21.26 -19.94 -10.87
CA ASP A 107 -22.09 -20.44 -9.75
C ASP A 107 -23.47 -19.77 -9.65
N SER A 108 -24.51 -20.58 -9.89
CA SER A 108 -25.91 -20.21 -9.67
C SER A 108 -26.25 -20.23 -8.17
N CYS A 109 -27.18 -19.34 -7.79
CA CYS A 109 -28.02 -19.39 -6.58
C CYS A 109 -27.47 -18.76 -5.29
N SER A 110 -27.73 -17.47 -5.08
CA SER A 110 -28.67 -16.95 -4.06
C SER A 110 -28.44 -15.45 -3.84
N ALA A 111 -29.55 -14.73 -3.65
CA ALA A 111 -29.58 -13.30 -3.45
C ALA A 111 -28.98 -12.91 -2.08
N ALA A 112 -28.10 -11.91 -2.07
CA ALA A 112 -27.90 -11.05 -0.92
C ALA A 112 -27.33 -9.70 -1.36
N GLU A 113 -28.07 -8.64 -1.03
CA GLU A 113 -27.67 -7.25 -1.09
C GLU A 113 -26.36 -7.03 -0.31
N SER A 114 -25.49 -6.13 -0.79
CA SER A 114 -24.46 -5.54 0.07
C SER A 114 -24.10 -4.13 -0.36
N SER A 115 -24.62 -3.20 0.44
CA SER A 115 -24.00 -1.97 0.96
C SER A 115 -22.66 -1.53 0.36
N GLU A 116 -22.64 -0.26 -0.07
CA GLU A 116 -21.46 0.55 -0.37
C GLU A 116 -20.44 0.50 0.79
N ALA A 117 -19.43 -0.37 0.67
CA ALA A 117 -18.27 -0.38 1.56
C ALA A 117 -17.14 0.42 0.89
N SER A 118 -16.69 1.48 1.56
CA SER A 118 -15.61 2.38 1.15
C SER A 118 -14.41 1.65 0.54
N THR A 119 -14.02 2.08 -0.66
CA THR A 119 -12.94 1.49 -1.50
C THR A 119 -11.56 1.49 -0.85
N ASP A 120 -11.38 2.20 0.26
CA ASP A 120 -10.15 2.23 1.07
C ASP A 120 -9.97 0.98 1.96
N SER A 121 -11.04 0.20 2.22
CA SER A 121 -11.02 -0.90 3.18
C SER A 121 -10.23 -2.14 2.71
N LEU A 122 -10.24 -2.44 1.41
CA LEU A 122 -9.68 -3.70 0.88
C LEU A 122 -8.18 -3.64 0.53
N CYS A 123 -7.63 -2.42 0.38
CA CYS A 123 -6.19 -2.23 0.22
C CYS A 123 -5.46 -2.36 1.58
N HIS A 124 -6.20 -2.18 2.68
CA HIS A 124 -5.74 -2.39 4.04
C HIS A 124 -5.41 -3.87 4.26
N ASP A 125 -6.31 -4.77 3.85
CA ASP A 125 -6.25 -6.20 4.20
C ASP A 125 -4.97 -6.94 3.74
N ILE A 126 -4.37 -6.57 2.61
CA ILE A 126 -3.16 -7.25 2.08
C ILE A 126 -1.86 -6.61 2.61
N TYR A 127 -1.88 -5.31 2.87
CA TYR A 127 -0.69 -4.51 3.23
C TYR A 127 -0.71 -4.02 4.68
N ASP A 128 -1.55 -4.65 5.50
CA ASP A 128 -1.66 -4.42 6.92
C ASP A 128 -0.39 -4.77 7.68
N LYS A 129 -0.42 -4.50 8.99
CA LYS A 129 0.69 -4.81 9.89
C LYS A 129 1.10 -6.27 9.68
N PRO A 130 2.39 -6.53 9.38
CA PRO A 130 2.85 -7.88 9.08
C PRO A 130 2.52 -8.81 10.25
N PRO A 131 2.08 -10.06 9.96
CA PRO A 131 1.77 -11.03 11.00
C PRO A 131 3.03 -11.36 11.80
N SER A 132 2.88 -11.87 13.02
CA SER A 132 4.02 -12.24 13.86
C SER A 132 4.95 -13.26 13.18
N SER A 133 4.41 -14.13 12.33
CA SER A 133 5.19 -15.08 11.50
C SER A 133 6.14 -14.39 10.52
N ALA A 134 5.81 -13.19 10.04
CA ALA A 134 6.64 -12.44 9.10
C ALA A 134 8.01 -12.05 9.67
N PHE A 135 8.11 -11.80 10.99
CA PHE A 135 9.37 -11.45 11.64
C PHE A 135 10.34 -12.64 11.76
N SER A 136 9.83 -13.86 11.58
CA SER A 136 10.59 -15.10 11.58
C SER A 136 11.05 -15.52 10.18
N LEU A 137 10.50 -14.90 9.11
CA LEU A 137 10.92 -15.16 7.73
C LEU A 137 12.33 -14.59 7.50
N ARG A 138 13.34 -15.46 7.57
CA ARG A 138 14.73 -15.12 7.24
C ARG A 138 15.05 -15.63 5.84
N VAL A 139 15.54 -14.74 4.99
CA VAL A 139 16.18 -15.11 3.73
C VAL A 139 17.60 -15.54 4.09
N THR A 140 17.93 -16.82 3.91
CA THR A 140 19.28 -17.37 4.09
C THR A 140 20.21 -16.97 2.97
#